data_AF-A0A1T5HDP2-F1
#
_entry.id   AF-A0A1T5HDP2-F1
#
_cell.length_a   1.000
_cell.length_b   1.000
_cell.length_c   1.000
_cell.angle_alpha   90.00
_cell.angle_beta   90.00
_cell.angle_gamma   90.00
#
_symmetry.space_group_name_H-M   'P 1'
#
loop_
_entity.id
_entity.type
_entity.pdbx_description
1 polymer ?
#
loop_
_entity_poly.entity_id
_entity_poly.type
_entity_poly.pdbx_seq_one_letter_code
_entity_poly.pdbx_strand_id
1 'polypeptide(L)'
;MGMIVLVGFILGASIFLFTLIALKKTGKFYLAPIVTFLIAVLTVLYGLFKVGGFEGMGFGIIGVGILTAALGGTLILPFMKGIKQSEFNKVDKSILLIVPVLIFAIIGWTITSNKGYWVNEEGVIEAGNDTSSYYEVSTISEGMKQIHIQLGEKYEGKRLEVKDVKTIGNTEITVKVVDRGNANEGLPFIEIGLNKIVEPLVVQTTDGEIINSKSIN
;
A
#
# COMPACT_ATOMS: atom_id res chain seq x y z
N MET A 1 -11.16 -5.40 2.71
CA MET A 1 -10.90 -6.63 1.92
C MET A 1 -11.57 -6.60 0.54
N GLY A 2 -12.88 -6.32 0.42
CA GLY A 2 -13.58 -6.34 -0.87
C GLY A 2 -13.02 -5.42 -1.97
N MET A 3 -12.52 -4.23 -1.61
CA MET A 3 -11.92 -3.30 -2.57
C MET A 3 -10.62 -3.85 -3.22
N ILE A 4 -9.81 -4.59 -2.48
CA ILE A 4 -8.55 -5.19 -2.99
C ILE A 4 -8.86 -6.31 -3.98
N VAL A 5 -9.87 -7.14 -3.67
CA VAL A 5 -10.35 -8.19 -4.58
C VAL A 5 -10.88 -7.57 -5.88
N LEU A 6 -11.64 -6.47 -5.78
CA LEU A 6 -12.16 -5.76 -6.95
C LEU A 6 -11.03 -5.20 -7.82
N VAL A 7 -9.99 -4.62 -7.21
CA VAL A 7 -8.79 -4.15 -7.93
C VAL A 7 -8.12 -5.33 -8.65
N GLY A 8 -7.93 -6.46 -7.96
CA GLY A 8 -7.38 -7.67 -8.57
C GLY A 8 -8.22 -8.17 -9.74
N PHE A 9 -9.55 -8.15 -9.62
CA PHE A 9 -10.46 -8.51 -10.70
C PHE A 9 -10.34 -7.57 -11.91
N ILE A 10 -10.29 -6.25 -11.69
CA ILE A 10 -10.13 -5.25 -12.76
C ILE A 10 -8.80 -5.44 -13.50
N LEU A 11 -7.71 -5.67 -12.75
CA LEU A 11 -6.39 -5.99 -13.34
C LEU A 11 -6.45 -7.27 -14.16
N GLY A 12 -7.04 -8.34 -13.61
CA GLY A 12 -7.22 -9.60 -14.31
C GLY A 12 -8.07 -9.48 -15.57
N ALA A 13 -9.18 -8.74 -15.52
CA ALA A 13 -10.03 -8.48 -16.68
C ALA A 13 -9.29 -7.67 -17.76
N SER A 14 -8.46 -6.72 -17.35
CA SER A 14 -7.63 -5.92 -18.26
C SER A 14 -6.58 -6.78 -18.97
N ILE A 15 -5.87 -7.63 -18.22
CA ILE A 15 -4.91 -8.61 -18.75
C ILE A 15 -5.60 -9.56 -19.72
N PHE A 16 -6.75 -10.10 -19.33
CA PHE A 16 -7.54 -11.00 -20.16
C PHE A 16 -7.93 -10.32 -21.48
N LEU A 17 -8.49 -9.12 -21.42
CA LEU A 17 -8.91 -8.34 -22.59
C LEU A 17 -7.73 -8.02 -23.52
N PHE A 18 -6.62 -7.55 -22.96
CA PHE A 18 -5.39 -7.27 -23.71
C PHE A 18 -4.92 -8.53 -24.45
N THR A 19 -4.85 -9.66 -23.74
CA THR A 19 -4.37 -10.92 -24.31
C THR A 19 -5.34 -11.44 -25.37
N LEU A 20 -6.65 -11.36 -25.13
CA LEU A 20 -7.70 -11.77 -26.07
C LEU A 20 -7.58 -11.01 -27.40
N ILE A 21 -7.36 -9.69 -27.33
CA ILE A 21 -7.19 -8.86 -28.52
C ILE A 21 -5.85 -9.15 -29.20
N ALA A 22 -4.75 -9.27 -28.45
CA ALA A 22 -3.44 -9.60 -29.01
C ALA A 22 -3.47 -10.92 -29.81
N LEU A 23 -4.30 -11.88 -29.38
CA LEU A 23 -4.46 -13.19 -30.02
C LEU A 23 -5.45 -13.21 -31.19
N LYS A 24 -6.14 -12.10 -31.47
CA LYS A 24 -7.11 -12.01 -32.57
C LYS A 24 -6.50 -12.35 -33.94
N LYS A 25 -5.23 -12.03 -34.16
CA LYS A 25 -4.51 -12.36 -35.40
C LYS A 25 -4.22 -13.86 -35.55
N THR A 26 -4.03 -14.58 -34.45
CA THR A 26 -3.68 -16.01 -34.45
C THR A 26 -4.88 -16.92 -34.25
N GLY A 27 -6.01 -16.39 -33.78
CA GLY A 27 -7.23 -17.15 -33.48
C GLY A 27 -7.12 -18.02 -32.21
N LYS A 28 -5.99 -18.00 -31.51
CA LYS A 28 -5.74 -18.84 -30.32
C LYS A 28 -6.33 -18.24 -29.04
N PHE A 29 -7.62 -17.90 -29.05
CA PHE A 29 -8.29 -17.17 -27.95
C PHE A 29 -8.24 -17.88 -26.59
N TYR A 30 -8.14 -19.21 -26.57
CA TYR A 30 -7.98 -20.00 -25.35
C TYR A 30 -6.72 -19.64 -24.54
N LEU A 31 -5.73 -19.00 -25.15
CA LEU A 31 -4.53 -18.53 -24.45
C LEU A 31 -4.79 -17.32 -23.55
N ALA A 32 -5.84 -16.52 -23.80
CA ALA A 32 -6.16 -15.36 -22.96
C ALA A 32 -6.45 -15.71 -21.49
N PRO A 33 -7.35 -16.67 -21.17
CA PRO A 33 -7.53 -17.08 -19.78
C PRO A 33 -6.30 -17.78 -19.20
N ILE A 34 -5.54 -18.54 -20.00
CA ILE A 34 -4.31 -19.21 -19.54
C ILE A 34 -3.24 -18.21 -19.10
N VAL A 35 -2.98 -17.18 -19.91
CA VAL A 35 -2.01 -16.13 -19.55
C VAL A 35 -2.46 -15.39 -18.30
N THR A 36 -3.76 -15.07 -18.19
CA THR A 36 -4.33 -14.39 -17.01
C THR A 36 -4.17 -15.25 -15.75
N PHE A 37 -4.43 -16.55 -15.86
CA PHE A 37 -4.21 -17.53 -14.78
C PHE A 37 -2.74 -17.58 -14.35
N LEU A 38 -1.80 -17.65 -15.31
CA LEU A 38 -0.37 -17.66 -15.01
C LEU A 38 0.07 -16.38 -14.29
N ILE A 39 -0.46 -15.21 -14.68
CA ILE A 39 -0.18 -13.96 -13.98
C ILE A 39 -0.74 -13.97 -12.55
N ALA A 40 -1.94 -14.53 -12.33
CA ALA A 40 -2.48 -14.70 -10.98
C ALA A 40 -1.53 -15.54 -10.10
N VAL A 41 -1.07 -16.69 -10.61
CA VAL A 41 -0.13 -17.58 -9.90
C VAL A 41 1.19 -16.85 -9.61
N LEU A 42 1.77 -16.17 -10.60
CA LEU A 42 3.01 -15.41 -10.42
C LEU A 42 2.86 -14.28 -9.39
N THR A 43 1.69 -13.62 -9.35
CA THR A 43 1.40 -12.57 -8.37
C THR A 43 1.38 -13.13 -6.95
N VAL A 44 0.73 -14.28 -6.74
CA VAL A 44 0.71 -14.96 -5.44
C VAL A 44 2.12 -15.41 -5.04
N LEU A 45 2.87 -16.03 -5.95
CA LEU A 45 4.24 -16.47 -5.69
C LEU A 45 5.16 -15.28 -5.35
N TYR A 46 5.02 -14.16 -6.04
CA TYR A 46 5.75 -12.93 -5.73
C TYR A 46 5.42 -12.44 -4.31
N GLY A 47 4.13 -12.40 -3.95
CA GLY A 47 3.69 -12.06 -2.61
C GLY A 47 4.29 -12.95 -1.53
N LEU A 48 4.28 -14.27 -1.75
CA LEU A 48 4.77 -15.25 -0.79
C LEU A 48 6.29 -15.24 -0.64
N PHE A 49 7.04 -15.24 -1.75
CA PHE A 49 8.49 -15.43 -1.72
C PHE A 49 9.30 -14.14 -1.70
N LYS A 50 8.78 -13.05 -2.29
CA LYS A 50 9.56 -11.80 -2.41
C LYS A 50 9.17 -10.76 -1.38
N VAL A 51 7.88 -10.65 -1.07
CA VAL A 51 7.37 -9.68 -0.10
C VAL A 51 7.33 -10.31 1.29
N GLY A 52 6.67 -11.46 1.43
CA GLY A 52 6.53 -12.18 2.70
C GLY A 52 5.63 -11.46 3.71
N GLY A 53 5.42 -12.12 4.86
CA GLY A 53 4.65 -11.58 5.99
C GLY A 53 3.21 -11.16 5.66
N PHE A 54 2.66 -10.30 6.51
CA PHE A 54 1.31 -9.75 6.34
C PHE A 54 1.14 -8.91 5.06
N GLU A 55 2.18 -8.20 4.62
CA GLU A 55 2.17 -7.40 3.39
C GLU A 55 2.02 -8.30 2.13
N GLY A 56 2.65 -9.48 2.14
CA GLY A 56 2.51 -10.50 1.11
C GLY A 56 1.09 -11.05 0.95
N MET A 57 0.27 -11.04 2.02
CA MET A 57 -1.13 -11.49 1.95
C MET A 57 -1.96 -10.62 0.99
N GLY A 58 -1.64 -9.33 0.88
CA GLY A 58 -2.28 -8.41 -0.06
C GLY A 58 -2.15 -8.89 -1.51
N PHE A 59 -0.96 -9.35 -1.90
CA PHE A 59 -0.72 -9.95 -3.22
C PHE A 59 -1.48 -11.26 -3.41
N GLY A 60 -1.65 -12.06 -2.35
CA GLY A 60 -2.52 -13.23 -2.35
C GLY A 60 -3.97 -12.86 -2.70
N ILE A 61 -4.53 -11.85 -2.04
CA ILE A 61 -5.90 -11.37 -2.26
C ILE A 61 -6.07 -10.77 -3.66
N ILE A 62 -5.10 -9.99 -4.15
CA ILE A 62 -5.08 -9.48 -5.53
C ILE A 62 -5.05 -10.65 -6.52
N GLY A 63 -4.19 -11.63 -6.27
CA GLY A 63 -4.08 -12.85 -7.07
C GLY A 63 -5.39 -13.61 -7.18
N VAL A 64 -6.16 -13.72 -6.08
CA VAL A 64 -7.52 -14.29 -6.10
C VAL A 64 -8.44 -13.52 -7.04
N GLY A 65 -8.42 -12.19 -6.99
CA GLY A 65 -9.20 -11.36 -7.91
C GLY A 65 -8.84 -11.59 -9.39
N ILE A 66 -7.54 -11.66 -9.70
CA ILE A 66 -7.05 -11.95 -11.06
C ILE A 66 -7.49 -13.36 -11.50
N LEU A 67 -7.40 -14.34 -10.58
CA LEU A 67 -7.84 -15.71 -10.82
C LEU A 67 -9.34 -15.77 -11.13
N THR A 68 -10.18 -15.02 -10.39
CA THR A 68 -11.61 -14.92 -10.67
C THR A 68 -11.87 -14.39 -12.08
N ALA A 69 -11.10 -13.40 -12.55
CA ALA A 69 -11.22 -12.91 -13.92
C ALA A 69 -10.80 -13.97 -14.96
N ALA A 70 -9.75 -14.76 -14.69
CA ALA A 70 -9.34 -15.85 -15.58
C ALA A 70 -10.42 -16.95 -15.70
N LEU A 71 -11.01 -17.35 -14.56
CA LEU A 71 -12.11 -18.32 -14.53
C LEU A 71 -13.35 -17.78 -15.24
N GLY A 72 -13.74 -16.54 -14.95
CA GLY A 72 -14.86 -15.88 -15.64
C GLY A 72 -14.63 -15.77 -17.15
N GLY A 73 -13.43 -15.38 -17.57
CA GLY A 73 -13.04 -15.32 -18.98
C GLY A 73 -13.12 -16.68 -19.68
N THR A 74 -12.74 -17.76 -18.98
CA THR A 74 -12.85 -19.13 -19.48
C THR A 74 -14.31 -19.54 -19.69
N LEU A 75 -15.20 -19.20 -18.75
CA LEU A 75 -16.64 -19.48 -18.84
C LEU A 75 -17.33 -18.66 -19.94
N ILE A 76 -16.88 -17.42 -20.18
CA ILE A 76 -17.45 -16.52 -21.18
C ILE A 76 -17.00 -16.89 -22.60
N LEU A 77 -15.80 -17.45 -22.77
CA LEU A 77 -15.19 -17.72 -24.08
C LEU A 77 -16.11 -18.49 -25.06
N PRO A 78 -16.82 -19.58 -24.67
CA PRO A 78 -17.74 -20.31 -25.55
C PRO A 78 -18.92 -19.48 -26.05
N PHE A 79 -19.31 -18.43 -25.32
CA PHE A 79 -20.40 -17.52 -25.69
C PHE A 79 -19.95 -16.41 -26.64
N MET A 80 -18.64 -16.18 -26.80
CA MET A 80 -18.07 -15.15 -27.68
C MET A 80 -17.99 -15.62 -29.15
N LYS A 81 -19.06 -16.20 -29.68
CA LYS A 81 -19.15 -16.75 -31.06
C LYS A 81 -18.88 -15.73 -32.18
N GLY A 82 -18.84 -14.44 -31.87
CA GLY A 82 -18.53 -13.35 -32.81
C GLY A 82 -17.04 -13.03 -32.96
N ILE A 83 -16.17 -13.52 -32.08
CA ILE A 83 -14.73 -13.24 -32.17
C ILE A 83 -14.10 -14.19 -33.19
N LYS A 84 -13.86 -13.67 -34.39
CA LYS A 84 -13.15 -14.38 -35.46
C LYS A 84 -11.70 -13.92 -35.55
N GLN A 85 -10.88 -14.78 -36.14
CA GLN A 85 -9.57 -14.37 -36.59
C GLN A 85 -9.72 -13.23 -37.60
N SER A 86 -9.15 -12.08 -37.30
CA SER A 86 -9.15 -10.93 -38.19
C SER A 86 -7.98 -10.00 -37.89
N GLU A 87 -7.72 -9.07 -38.80
CA GLU A 87 -6.77 -7.99 -38.56
C GLU A 87 -7.28 -7.02 -37.48
N PHE A 88 -6.33 -6.33 -36.84
CA PHE A 88 -6.64 -5.33 -35.83
C PHE A 88 -7.34 -4.12 -36.45
N ASN A 89 -8.56 -3.87 -36.00
CA ASN A 89 -9.29 -2.65 -36.31
C ASN A 89 -8.74 -1.47 -35.48
N LYS A 90 -9.26 -0.25 -35.71
CA LYS A 90 -8.81 0.94 -34.96
C LYS A 90 -9.01 0.80 -33.45
N VAL A 91 -10.09 0.15 -33.02
CA VAL A 91 -10.42 -0.05 -31.60
C VAL A 91 -9.45 -1.04 -30.95
N ASP A 92 -9.14 -2.16 -31.61
CA ASP A 92 -8.19 -3.16 -31.15
C ASP A 92 -6.81 -2.52 -30.88
N LYS A 93 -6.35 -1.68 -31.83
CA LYS A 93 -5.09 -0.93 -31.69
C LYS A 93 -5.12 0.03 -30.49
N SER A 94 -6.22 0.75 -30.30
CA SER A 94 -6.38 1.62 -29.13
C SER A 94 -6.36 0.84 -27.82
N ILE A 95 -7.04 -0.31 -27.75
CA ILE A 95 -7.06 -1.13 -26.52
C ILE A 95 -5.66 -1.67 -26.21
N LEU A 96 -4.94 -2.16 -27.22
CA LEU A 96 -3.56 -2.64 -27.07
C LEU A 96 -2.59 -1.56 -26.56
N LEU A 97 -2.88 -0.28 -26.81
CA LEU A 97 -2.10 0.85 -26.29
C LEU A 97 -2.58 1.28 -24.89
N ILE A 98 -3.88 1.47 -24.71
CA ILE A 98 -4.48 2.09 -23.52
C ILE A 98 -4.42 1.14 -22.32
N VAL A 99 -4.69 -0.16 -22.51
CA VAL A 99 -4.77 -1.10 -21.38
C VAL A 99 -3.44 -1.21 -20.62
N PRO A 100 -2.28 -1.40 -21.28
CA PRO A 100 -1.00 -1.38 -20.57
C PRO A 100 -0.77 -0.08 -19.81
N VAL A 101 -1.07 1.07 -20.42
CA VAL A 101 -0.94 2.39 -19.77
C VAL A 101 -1.82 2.49 -18.52
N LEU A 102 -3.06 2.00 -18.58
CA LEU A 102 -3.97 1.96 -17.42
C LEU A 102 -3.44 1.05 -16.31
N ILE A 103 -2.92 -0.14 -16.64
CA ILE A 103 -2.33 -1.05 -15.65
C ILE A 103 -1.15 -0.36 -14.95
N PHE A 104 -0.23 0.26 -15.69
CA PHE A 104 0.89 1.00 -15.10
C PHE A 104 0.44 2.21 -14.28
N ALA A 105 -0.60 2.93 -14.72
CA ALA A 105 -1.16 4.04 -13.97
C ALA A 105 -1.78 3.58 -12.63
N ILE A 106 -2.50 2.44 -12.61
CA ILE A 106 -3.05 1.87 -11.38
C ILE A 106 -1.91 1.49 -10.42
N ILE A 107 -0.88 0.78 -10.92
CA ILE A 107 0.28 0.40 -10.11
C ILE A 107 0.99 1.63 -9.55
N GLY A 108 1.27 2.63 -10.41
CA GLY A 108 1.91 3.88 -10.01
C GLY A 108 1.11 4.63 -8.95
N TRP A 109 -0.20 4.75 -9.15
CA TRP A 109 -1.11 5.38 -8.19
C TRP A 109 -1.09 4.67 -6.83
N THR A 110 -1.08 3.33 -6.81
CA THR A 110 -0.97 2.55 -5.57
C THR A 110 0.34 2.82 -4.84
N ILE A 111 1.47 2.89 -5.57
CA ILE A 111 2.77 3.18 -4.98
C ILE A 111 2.81 4.59 -4.39
N THR A 112 2.30 5.60 -5.10
CA THR A 112 2.33 7.00 -4.62
C THR A 112 1.32 7.29 -3.53
N SER A 113 0.23 6.52 -3.44
CA SER A 113 -0.81 6.73 -2.43
C SER A 113 -0.54 6.00 -1.12
N ASN A 114 0.40 5.05 -1.08
CA ASN A 114 0.76 4.36 0.14
C ASN A 114 1.64 5.28 0.99
N LYS A 115 1.11 5.74 2.13
CA LYS A 115 1.83 6.62 3.06
C LYS A 115 3.02 5.94 3.74
N GLY A 116 3.13 4.60 3.66
CA GLY A 116 4.25 3.85 4.22
C GLY A 116 4.29 3.80 5.75
N TYR A 117 3.22 4.25 6.42
CA TYR A 117 3.03 4.18 7.86
C TYR A 117 1.56 3.93 8.21
N TRP A 118 1.32 3.46 9.43
CA TRP A 118 0.00 3.43 10.06
C TRP A 118 0.11 3.93 11.50
N VAL A 119 -0.99 4.44 12.07
CA VAL A 119 -1.05 4.87 13.47
C VAL A 119 -1.58 3.71 14.30
N ASN A 120 -0.80 3.25 15.28
CA ASN A 120 -1.19 2.18 16.21
C ASN A 120 -2.02 2.74 17.36
N GLU A 121 -1.54 3.83 17.96
CA GLU A 121 -2.16 4.46 19.12
C GLU A 121 -1.86 5.97 19.10
N GLU A 122 -2.78 6.76 19.62
CA GLU A 122 -2.59 8.19 19.85
C GLU A 122 -3.34 8.58 21.11
N GLY A 123 -2.77 9.47 21.91
CA GLY A 123 -3.39 9.79 23.18
C GLY A 123 -2.65 10.83 24.00
N VAL A 124 -2.97 10.84 25.29
CA VAL A 124 -2.23 11.57 26.31
C VAL A 124 -1.82 10.61 27.41
N ILE A 125 -0.63 10.79 27.94
CA ILE A 125 -0.14 10.09 29.12
C ILE A 125 -0.18 11.09 30.28
N GLU A 126 -0.63 10.65 31.46
CA GLU A 126 -0.54 11.47 32.67
C GLU A 126 0.93 11.84 32.91
N ALA A 127 1.20 13.10 33.28
CA ALA A 127 2.56 13.55 33.52
C ALA A 127 3.20 12.75 34.68
N GLY A 128 4.00 11.75 34.31
CA GLY A 128 4.83 10.98 35.24
C GLY A 128 6.17 11.66 35.51
N ASN A 129 7.18 10.91 35.93
CA ASN A 129 8.51 11.46 36.23
C ASN A 129 9.32 11.87 34.97
N ASP A 130 8.94 11.39 33.77
CA ASP A 130 9.61 11.72 32.51
C ASP A 130 8.71 12.59 31.63
N THR A 131 8.93 13.90 31.72
CA THR A 131 8.16 14.93 31.01
C THR A 131 8.90 15.50 29.80
N SER A 132 9.97 14.83 29.38
CA SER A 132 10.77 15.21 28.23
C SER A 132 10.09 14.84 26.91
N SER A 133 10.47 15.54 25.83
CA SER A 133 10.07 15.16 24.46
C SER A 133 11.07 14.15 23.92
N TYR A 134 10.62 12.97 23.51
CA TYR A 134 11.48 11.92 22.98
C TYR A 134 10.76 11.04 21.96
N TYR A 135 11.55 10.29 21.20
CA TYR A 135 11.04 9.13 20.47
C TYR A 135 11.73 7.84 20.91
N GLU A 136 11.01 6.73 20.81
CA GLU A 136 11.52 5.39 21.10
C GLU A 136 11.15 4.44 19.96
N VAL A 137 12.12 3.62 19.54
CA VAL A 137 11.92 2.64 18.47
C VAL A 137 11.82 1.25 19.10
N SER A 138 10.69 0.59 18.89
CA SER A 138 10.49 -0.81 19.26
C SER A 138 10.28 -1.68 18.01
N THR A 139 10.48 -2.98 18.15
CA THR A 139 10.18 -3.95 17.09
C THR A 139 8.89 -4.67 17.46
N ILE A 140 7.92 -4.66 16.55
CA ILE A 140 6.64 -5.34 16.69
C ILE A 140 6.67 -6.66 15.90
N SER A 141 5.51 -7.29 15.66
CA SER A 141 5.46 -8.59 14.99
C SER A 141 6.12 -8.56 13.61
N GLU A 142 6.69 -9.70 13.21
CA GLU A 142 7.25 -9.91 11.87
C GLU A 142 8.41 -8.96 11.50
N GLY A 143 9.08 -8.35 12.48
CA GLY A 143 10.25 -7.49 12.25
C GLY A 143 9.91 -6.04 11.87
N MET A 144 8.62 -5.70 11.82
CA MET A 144 8.16 -4.33 11.63
C MET A 144 8.59 -3.44 12.80
N LYS A 145 8.70 -2.14 12.57
CA LYS A 145 9.13 -1.16 13.56
C LYS A 145 7.94 -0.35 14.04
N GLN A 146 7.94 -0.03 15.32
CA GLN A 146 7.05 0.96 15.90
C GLN A 146 7.89 2.10 16.45
N ILE A 147 7.43 3.32 16.25
CA ILE A 147 8.04 4.52 16.81
C ILE A 147 7.01 5.17 17.71
N HIS A 148 7.31 5.19 18.99
CA HIS A 148 6.58 5.95 19.99
C HIS A 148 7.16 7.36 20.03
N ILE A 149 6.33 8.39 19.86
CA ILE A 149 6.74 9.79 19.92
C ILE A 149 5.93 10.47 21.02
N GLN A 150 6.63 10.96 22.04
CA GLN A 150 6.04 11.73 23.14
C GLN A 150 6.54 13.17 23.09
N LEU A 151 5.65 14.12 23.28
CA LEU A 151 5.98 15.52 23.48
C LEU A 151 5.83 15.91 24.95
N GLY A 152 6.78 16.71 25.44
CA GLY A 152 6.85 17.13 26.84
C GLY A 152 5.87 18.23 27.22
N GLU A 153 5.97 18.69 28.48
CA GLU A 153 5.02 19.61 29.16
C GLU A 153 4.62 20.84 28.35
N LYS A 154 5.53 21.41 27.55
CA LYS A 154 5.22 22.59 26.72
C LYS A 154 4.11 22.35 25.68
N TYR A 155 3.74 21.09 25.46
CA TYR A 155 2.67 20.66 24.57
C TYR A 155 1.50 20.00 25.30
N GLU A 156 1.43 20.15 26.63
CA GLU A 156 0.31 19.65 27.42
C GLU A 156 -1.03 20.18 26.90
N GLY A 157 -2.04 19.32 26.91
CA GLY A 157 -3.38 19.64 26.39
C GLY A 157 -3.44 19.76 24.86
N LYS A 158 -2.38 19.40 24.14
CA LYS A 158 -2.37 19.32 22.68
C LYS A 158 -2.56 17.88 22.20
N ARG A 159 -2.63 17.70 20.89
CA ARG A 159 -2.66 16.40 20.21
C ARG A 159 -1.61 16.38 19.11
N LEU A 160 -1.05 15.20 18.87
CA LEU A 160 -0.16 14.93 17.75
C LEU A 160 -0.93 14.35 16.56
N GLU A 161 -0.59 14.81 15.37
CA GLU A 161 -1.02 14.24 14.10
C GLU A 161 0.22 13.97 13.22
N VAL A 162 0.26 12.83 12.54
CA VAL A 162 1.33 12.59 11.56
C VAL A 162 1.03 13.39 10.31
N LYS A 163 1.91 14.35 9.98
CA LYS A 163 1.79 15.13 8.75
C LYS A 163 2.38 14.38 7.56
N ASP A 164 3.59 13.88 7.73
CA ASP A 164 4.33 13.21 6.67
C ASP A 164 5.32 12.19 7.22
N VAL A 165 5.51 11.10 6.47
CA VAL A 165 6.53 10.09 6.74
C VAL A 165 7.24 9.78 5.43
N LYS A 166 8.49 10.21 5.34
CA LYS A 166 9.36 9.90 4.22
C LYS A 166 10.02 8.55 4.47
N THR A 167 9.78 7.59 3.58
CA THR A 167 10.38 6.25 3.63
C THR A 167 11.35 5.97 2.48
N ILE A 168 11.47 6.90 1.53
CA ILE A 168 12.41 6.83 0.40
C ILE A 168 13.67 7.62 0.77
N GLY A 169 14.80 6.91 0.90
CA GLY A 169 16.05 7.47 1.43
C GLY A 169 16.12 7.24 2.93
N ASN A 170 16.50 8.28 3.68
CA ASN A 170 16.45 8.30 5.14
C ASN A 170 14.99 8.40 5.64
N THR A 171 14.70 7.74 6.76
CA THR A 171 13.37 7.83 7.38
C THR A 171 13.22 9.16 8.11
N GLU A 172 12.24 9.96 7.69
CA GLU A 172 11.94 11.26 8.28
C GLU A 172 10.45 11.33 8.63
N ILE A 173 10.16 11.65 9.88
CA ILE A 173 8.79 11.74 10.40
C ILE A 173 8.54 13.17 10.83
N THR A 174 7.51 13.77 10.23
CA THR A 174 7.05 15.10 10.59
C THR A 174 5.71 15.00 11.31
N VAL A 175 5.69 15.39 12.59
CA VAL A 175 4.47 15.47 13.40
C VAL A 175 3.95 16.91 13.46
N LYS A 176 2.65 17.06 13.38
CA LYS A 176 1.95 18.33 13.57
C LYS A 176 1.33 18.35 14.96
N VAL A 177 1.53 19.45 15.66
CA VAL A 177 0.89 19.70 16.94
C VAL A 177 -0.40 20.48 16.69
N VAL A 178 -1.51 19.99 17.23
CA VAL A 178 -2.84 20.63 17.10
C VAL A 178 -3.46 20.80 18.48
N ASP A 179 -4.24 21.87 18.66
CA ASP A 179 -4.92 22.12 19.93
C ASP A 179 -6.05 21.09 20.14
N ARG A 180 -6.09 20.50 21.33
CA ARG A 180 -7.13 19.54 21.72
C ARG A 180 -8.22 20.33 22.45
N GLY A 181 -9.27 20.72 21.71
CA GLY A 181 -10.30 21.66 22.21
C GLY A 181 -10.86 21.35 23.60
N ASN A 182 -11.11 20.07 23.93
CA ASN A 182 -11.47 19.63 25.28
C ASN A 182 -10.27 18.91 25.91
N ALA A 183 -9.64 19.61 26.86
CA ALA A 183 -8.43 19.21 27.55
C ALA A 183 -8.68 18.02 28.48
N ASN A 184 -8.19 16.84 28.10
CA ASN A 184 -7.59 15.96 29.10
C ASN A 184 -6.16 16.47 29.29
N GLU A 185 -5.84 16.89 30.51
CA GLU A 185 -4.48 17.25 30.91
C GLU A 185 -3.56 16.02 30.75
N GLY A 186 -2.34 16.23 30.26
CA GLY A 186 -1.42 15.16 29.91
C GLY A 186 -0.59 15.42 28.66
N LEU A 187 0.49 14.65 28.56
CA LEU A 187 1.52 14.74 27.53
C LEU A 187 1.06 14.01 26.26
N PRO A 188 1.00 14.68 25.10
CA PRO A 188 0.52 14.02 23.90
C PRO A 188 1.57 13.05 23.36
N PHE A 189 1.08 11.87 22.97
CA PHE A 189 1.90 10.86 22.31
C PHE A 189 1.20 10.31 21.06
N ILE A 190 2.01 9.74 20.17
CA ILE A 190 1.56 8.97 19.01
C ILE A 190 2.51 7.82 18.75
N GLU A 191 1.93 6.66 18.45
CA GLU A 191 2.66 5.46 18.05
C GLU A 191 2.39 5.18 16.58
N ILE A 192 3.46 5.14 15.79
CA ILE A 192 3.37 4.84 14.37
C ILE A 192 4.08 3.53 14.06
N GLY A 193 3.45 2.71 13.24
CA GLY A 193 4.04 1.51 12.67
C GLY A 193 4.66 1.79 11.30
N LEU A 194 5.81 1.18 11.05
CA LEU A 194 6.58 1.24 9.80
C LEU A 194 7.06 -0.17 9.44
N ASN A 195 7.08 -0.49 8.14
CA ASN A 195 7.64 -1.76 7.68
C ASN A 195 9.16 -1.85 7.96
N LYS A 196 9.86 -0.73 7.81
CA LYS A 196 11.30 -0.61 8.06
C LYS A 196 11.68 0.82 8.41
N ILE A 197 12.78 0.98 9.13
CA ILE A 197 13.45 2.26 9.35
C ILE A 197 14.76 2.23 8.56
N VAL A 198 15.03 3.29 7.82
CA VAL A 198 16.29 3.52 7.11
C VAL A 198 17.01 4.66 7.81
N GLU A 199 18.13 4.33 8.44
CA GLU A 199 18.94 5.31 9.17
C GLU A 199 19.61 6.31 8.21
N PRO A 200 19.81 7.58 8.64
CA PRO A 200 19.45 8.13 9.95
C PRO A 200 17.95 8.41 10.08
N LEU A 201 17.35 8.01 11.20
CA LEU A 201 15.99 8.36 11.57
C LEU A 201 15.93 9.81 12.10
N VAL A 202 15.07 10.63 11.50
CA VAL A 202 14.81 12.01 11.95
C VAL A 202 13.34 12.14 12.33
N VAL A 203 13.08 12.57 13.57
CA VAL A 203 11.73 12.90 14.04
C VAL A 203 11.68 14.39 14.35
N GLN A 204 10.74 15.10 13.73
CA GLN A 204 10.63 16.55 13.91
C GLN A 204 9.18 17.03 13.91
N THR A 205 8.95 18.21 14.50
CA THR A 205 7.65 18.90 14.41
C THR A 205 7.54 19.72 13.13
N THR A 206 6.33 20.15 12.78
CA THR A 206 6.10 21.10 11.67
C THR A 206 6.80 22.44 11.84
N ASP A 207 7.15 22.78 13.08
CA ASP A 207 7.82 24.03 13.44
C ASP A 207 9.36 23.90 13.38
N GLY A 208 9.86 22.74 12.98
CA GLY A 208 11.29 22.47 12.81
C GLY A 208 12.02 22.00 14.07
N GLU A 209 11.28 21.70 15.15
CA GLU A 209 11.90 21.14 16.36
C GLU A 209 12.20 19.66 16.20
N ILE A 210 13.49 19.30 16.34
CA ILE A 210 13.97 17.91 16.29
C ILE A 210 13.75 17.25 17.64
N ILE A 211 13.10 16.09 17.62
CA ILE A 211 12.85 15.24 18.78
C ILE A 211 13.96 14.19 18.82
N ASN A 212 14.66 14.08 19.95
CA ASN A 212 15.77 13.15 20.11
C ASN A 212 15.29 11.78 20.58
N SER A 213 16.09 10.73 20.31
CA SER A 213 15.82 9.40 20.84
C SER A 213 15.87 9.42 22.37
N LYS A 214 15.01 8.65 23.01
CA LYS A 214 15.08 8.42 24.46
C LYS A 214 16.47 7.93 24.82
N SER A 215 17.21 8.71 25.61
CA SER A 215 18.53 8.30 26.08
C SER A 215 18.35 7.21 27.11
N ILE A 216 18.88 6.02 26.83
CA ILE A 216 18.99 4.95 27.81
C ILE A 216 20.13 5.36 28.75
N ASN A 217 19.79 5.91 29.91
CA ASN A 217 20.71 6.02 31.04
C ASN A 217 20.69 4.71 31.85
#